data_AF-A0A2D4N0K6-F1
#
_entry.id   AF-A0A2D4N0K6-F1
#
_cell.length_a   1.000
_cell.length_b   1.000
_cell.length_c   1.000
_cell.angle_alpha   90.00
_cell.angle_beta   90.00
_cell.angle_gamma   90.00
#
_symmetry.space_group_name_H-M   'P 1'
#
loop_
_entity.id
_entity.type
_entity.pdbx_description
1 polymer ?
#
loop_
_entity_poly.entity_id
_entity_poly.type
_entity_poly.pdbx_seq_one_letter_code
_entity_poly.pdbx_strand_id
1 'polypeptide(L)'
;KKAAWELNENYCAQVQKTPPYNNTARLLSLIDMTMLDFLMGNMDRHHYETFEKFGNHTFYLHLDNGRGFGRHSHDEMSILTPLRQCCIIKKSTFLRLQLLATEPFRLSDVMRESLAS
;
A
#
# COMPACT_ATOMS: atom_id res chain seq x y z
N LYS A 1 21.33 -10.33 1.97
CA LYS A 1 21.45 -9.92 0.55
C LYS A 1 20.42 -8.81 0.32
N LYS A 2 20.82 -7.67 -0.26
CA LYS A 2 19.90 -6.56 -0.53
C LYS A 2 19.03 -6.83 -1.76
N ALA A 3 17.82 -6.28 -1.77
CA ALA A 3 16.92 -6.35 -2.91
C ALA A 3 17.27 -5.29 -3.97
N ALA A 4 16.87 -5.50 -5.23
CA ALA A 4 17.20 -4.58 -6.32
C ALA A 4 16.64 -3.17 -6.10
N TRP A 5 15.44 -3.07 -5.51
CA TRP A 5 14.79 -1.79 -5.21
C TRP A 5 15.49 -1.01 -4.08
N GLU A 6 16.26 -1.67 -3.21
CA GLU A 6 17.06 -1.02 -2.16
C GLU A 6 18.33 -0.35 -2.71
N LEU A 7 18.78 -0.78 -3.88
CA LEU A 7 20.02 -0.33 -4.51
C LEU A 7 19.79 0.70 -5.62
N ASN A 8 18.55 0.85 -6.08
CA ASN A 8 18.19 1.70 -7.21
C ASN A 8 17.00 2.60 -6.84
N GLU A 9 17.25 3.90 -6.68
CA GLU A 9 16.21 4.88 -6.37
C GLU A 9 15.20 5.04 -7.53
N ASN A 10 15.62 4.77 -8.76
CA ASN A 10 14.79 4.84 -9.97
C ASN A 10 14.17 3.48 -10.35
N TYR A 11 14.10 2.53 -9.41
CA TYR A 11 13.56 1.19 -9.69
C TYR A 11 12.13 1.23 -10.24
N CYS A 12 11.28 2.13 -9.74
CA CYS A 12 9.91 2.25 -10.23
C CYS A 12 9.82 2.63 -11.73
N ALA A 13 10.80 3.34 -12.31
CA ALA A 13 10.80 3.66 -13.74
C ALA A 13 10.89 2.41 -14.63
N GLN A 14 11.52 1.34 -14.12
CA GLN A 14 11.55 0.04 -14.79
C GLN A 14 10.25 -0.73 -14.56
N VAL A 15 9.72 -0.69 -13.35
CA VAL A 15 8.43 -1.31 -12.99
C VAL A 15 7.30 -0.77 -13.86
N GLN A 16 7.22 0.55 -14.05
CA GLN A 16 6.22 1.22 -14.90
C GLN A 16 6.28 0.80 -16.38
N LYS A 17 7.36 0.16 -16.84
CA LYS A 17 7.48 -0.37 -18.21
C LYS A 17 7.21 -1.88 -18.29
N THR A 18 7.07 -2.54 -17.14
CA THR A 18 6.97 -4.00 -17.04
C THR A 18 5.51 -4.42 -16.91
N PRO A 19 4.98 -5.31 -17.77
CA PRO A 19 3.65 -5.89 -17.56
C PRO A 19 3.55 -6.62 -16.21
N PRO A 20 2.44 -6.52 -15.46
CA PRO A 20 1.20 -5.80 -15.78
C PRO A 20 1.18 -4.33 -15.30
N TYR A 21 2.28 -3.80 -14.75
CA TYR A 21 2.36 -2.47 -14.13
C TYR A 21 2.57 -1.32 -15.11
N ASN A 22 2.79 -1.63 -16.39
CA ASN A 22 2.66 -0.67 -17.48
C ASN A 22 1.22 -0.13 -17.63
N ASN A 23 0.25 -0.76 -16.98
CA ASN A 23 -1.06 -0.17 -16.73
C ASN A 23 -1.03 0.64 -15.42
N THR A 24 -1.23 1.96 -15.52
CA THR A 24 -1.24 2.87 -14.36
C THR A 24 -2.27 2.47 -13.29
N ALA A 25 -3.44 1.94 -13.67
CA ALA A 25 -4.44 1.51 -12.70
C ALA A 25 -3.96 0.34 -11.84
N ARG A 26 -3.14 -0.54 -12.42
CA ARG A 26 -2.53 -1.68 -11.74
C ARG A 26 -1.48 -1.24 -10.73
N LEU A 27 -0.61 -0.30 -11.13
CA LEU A 27 0.38 0.29 -10.25
C LEU A 27 -0.26 1.12 -9.14
N LEU A 28 -1.28 1.92 -9.44
CA LEU A 28 -2.03 2.68 -8.43
C LEU A 28 -2.69 1.79 -7.38
N SER A 29 -3.15 0.60 -7.76
CA SER A 29 -3.69 -0.37 -6.79
C SER A 29 -2.60 -0.96 -5.90
N LEU A 30 -1.35 -1.02 -6.38
CA LEU A 30 -0.19 -1.46 -5.58
C LEU A 30 0.14 -0.40 -4.54
N ILE A 31 0.06 0.88 -4.92
CA ILE A 31 0.27 1.99 -3.99
C ILE A 31 -0.81 1.99 -2.90
N ASP A 32 -2.09 1.77 -3.24
CA ASP A 32 -3.14 1.66 -2.22
C ASP A 32 -2.85 0.54 -1.20
N MET A 33 -2.40 -0.62 -1.67
CA MET A 33 -2.00 -1.74 -0.81
C MET A 33 -0.79 -1.39 0.06
N THR A 34 0.21 -0.70 -0.52
CA THR A 34 1.40 -0.21 0.20
C THR A 34 1.03 0.73 1.34
N MET A 35 0.05 1.62 1.13
CA MET A 35 -0.44 2.52 2.18
C MET A 35 -1.07 1.76 3.34
N LEU A 36 -1.87 0.74 3.03
CA LEU A 36 -2.47 -0.12 4.06
C LEU A 36 -1.39 -0.88 4.84
N ASP A 37 -0.45 -1.51 4.14
CA ASP A 37 0.65 -2.25 4.76
C ASP A 37 1.50 -1.35 5.66
N PHE A 38 1.77 -0.10 5.25
CA PHE A 38 2.51 0.84 6.09
C PHE A 38 1.74 1.22 7.36
N LEU A 39 0.45 1.54 7.25
CA LEU A 39 -0.40 1.89 8.41
C LEU A 39 -0.50 0.75 9.43
N MET A 40 -0.38 -0.51 8.97
CA MET A 40 -0.35 -1.68 9.84
C MET A 40 1.07 -2.10 10.25
N GLY A 41 2.13 -1.55 9.64
CA GLY A 41 3.50 -2.05 9.82
C GLY A 41 3.75 -3.46 9.27
N ASN A 42 3.01 -3.88 8.23
CA ASN A 42 3.15 -5.19 7.60
C ASN A 42 4.21 -5.18 6.48
N MET A 43 5.42 -5.63 6.80
CA MET A 43 6.54 -5.73 5.84
C MET A 43 6.59 -7.05 5.04
N ASP A 44 5.65 -7.97 5.27
CA ASP A 44 5.70 -9.34 4.72
C ASP A 44 4.86 -9.51 3.44
N ARG A 45 4.47 -8.40 2.79
CA ARG A 45 3.75 -8.41 1.51
C ARG A 45 4.70 -8.81 0.37
N HIS A 46 4.90 -10.11 0.20
CA HIS A 46 5.74 -10.65 -0.89
C HIS A 46 4.93 -11.11 -2.11
N HIS A 47 3.63 -11.36 -1.96
CA HIS A 47 2.69 -11.69 -3.02
C HIS A 47 1.37 -10.94 -2.84
N TYR A 48 0.58 -10.87 -3.91
CA TYR A 48 -0.82 -10.46 -3.88
C TYR A 48 -1.61 -11.36 -4.83
N GLU A 49 -2.90 -11.47 -4.60
CA GLU A 49 -3.80 -12.26 -5.45
C GLU A 49 -4.80 -11.38 -6.21
N THR A 50 -5.34 -11.94 -7.28
CA THR A 50 -6.40 -11.33 -8.09
C THR A 50 -7.38 -12.36 -8.61
N PHE A 51 -8.61 -11.93 -8.88
CA PHE A 51 -9.58 -12.79 -9.55
C PHE A 51 -9.26 -12.95 -11.05
N GLU A 52 -8.91 -14.16 -11.44
CA GLU A 52 -8.60 -14.53 -12.84
C GLU A 52 -9.70 -14.10 -13.81
N LYS A 53 -10.97 -14.30 -13.43
CA LYS A 53 -12.15 -13.95 -14.24
C LYS A 53 -12.18 -12.49 -14.72
N PHE A 54 -11.54 -11.57 -13.99
CA PHE A 54 -11.52 -10.15 -14.31
C PHE A 54 -10.19 -9.69 -14.94
N GLY A 55 -9.24 -10.60 -15.15
CA GLY A 55 -7.93 -10.32 -15.73
C GLY A 55 -7.17 -9.22 -14.97
N ASN A 56 -6.56 -8.29 -15.71
CA ASN A 56 -5.78 -7.18 -15.13
C ASN A 56 -6.64 -5.98 -14.68
N HIS A 57 -7.96 -6.00 -14.90
CA HIS A 57 -8.88 -4.91 -14.59
C HIS A 57 -9.65 -5.19 -13.29
N THR A 58 -8.92 -5.57 -12.24
CA THR A 58 -9.47 -5.88 -10.92
C THR A 58 -8.58 -5.34 -9.81
N PHE A 59 -9.13 -5.25 -8.61
CA PHE A 59 -8.41 -4.93 -7.39
C PHE A 59 -7.54 -6.09 -6.90
N TYR A 60 -6.61 -5.80 -5.99
CA TYR A 60 -5.80 -6.79 -5.28
C TYR A 60 -6.53 -7.31 -4.05
N LEU A 61 -6.45 -8.63 -3.84
CA LEU A 61 -6.90 -9.23 -2.60
C LEU A 61 -5.83 -9.00 -1.52
N HIS A 62 -6.20 -8.29 -0.46
CA HIS A 62 -5.33 -8.02 0.69
C HIS A 62 -5.43 -9.17 1.71
N LEU A 63 -4.83 -10.31 1.38
CA LEU A 63 -4.83 -11.52 2.23
C LEU A 63 -3.64 -11.52 3.21
N ASP A 64 -3.64 -12.45 4.17
CA ASP A 64 -2.50 -12.72 5.06
C ASP A 64 -1.92 -11.51 5.82
N ASN A 65 -2.80 -10.65 6.36
CA ASN A 65 -2.40 -9.44 7.10
C ASN A 65 -1.93 -9.71 8.55
N GLY A 66 -1.77 -10.97 8.95
CA GLY A 66 -1.48 -11.36 10.34
C GLY A 66 -0.12 -10.91 10.88
N ARG A 67 0.75 -10.36 10.02
CA ARG A 67 2.04 -9.79 10.42
C ARG A 67 2.02 -8.27 10.64
N GLY A 68 0.85 -7.64 10.52
CA GLY A 68 0.64 -6.26 10.94
C GLY A 68 0.54 -6.11 12.47
N PHE A 69 0.53 -4.86 12.93
CA PHE A 69 0.35 -4.42 14.32
C PHE A 69 1.31 -5.03 15.35
N GLY A 70 2.45 -5.56 14.91
CA GLY A 70 3.44 -6.18 15.80
C GLY A 70 4.32 -5.20 16.57
N ARG A 71 4.39 -3.92 16.16
CA ARG A 71 5.21 -2.88 16.80
C ARG A 71 4.49 -1.53 16.74
N HIS A 72 4.13 -0.99 17.89
CA HIS A 72 3.40 0.30 17.99
C HIS A 72 4.33 1.52 18.15
N SER A 73 5.62 1.31 18.41
CA SER A 73 6.61 2.37 18.67
C SER A 73 7.67 2.48 17.57
N HIS A 74 7.43 1.89 16.41
CA HIS A 74 8.35 1.87 15.28
C HIS A 74 7.57 1.89 13.98
N ASP A 75 7.85 2.89 13.14
CA ASP A 75 7.30 2.99 11.80
C ASP A 75 8.30 2.43 10.78
N GLU A 76 7.92 1.37 10.07
CA GLU A 76 8.79 0.73 9.08
C GLU A 76 8.74 1.46 7.73
N MET A 77 9.54 2.52 7.61
CA MET A 77 9.57 3.40 6.45
C MET A 77 9.91 2.71 5.13
N SER A 78 10.58 1.56 5.17
CA SER A 78 10.88 0.78 3.95
C SER A 78 9.61 0.31 3.24
N ILE A 79 8.50 0.12 3.95
CA ILE A 79 7.20 -0.24 3.35
C ILE A 79 6.73 0.84 2.38
N LEU A 80 6.96 2.13 2.65
CA LEU A 80 6.56 3.24 1.76
C LEU A 80 7.46 3.40 0.52
N THR A 81 8.47 2.54 0.32
CA THR A 81 9.38 2.64 -0.83
C THR A 81 8.66 2.67 -2.19
N PRO A 82 7.64 1.83 -2.47
CA PRO A 82 6.87 1.91 -3.71
C PRO A 82 6.23 3.29 -3.93
N LEU A 83 5.62 3.90 -2.91
CA LEU A 83 5.06 5.26 -3.01
C LEU A 83 6.16 6.28 -3.29
N ARG A 84 7.26 6.23 -2.54
CA ARG A 84 8.37 7.19 -2.66
C ARG A 84 9.01 7.15 -4.04
N GLN A 85 9.25 5.94 -4.58
CA GLN A 85 9.91 5.77 -5.88
C GLN A 85 8.96 6.04 -7.05
N CYS A 86 7.68 5.69 -6.94
CA CYS A 86 6.72 5.88 -8.03
C CYS A 86 6.08 7.27 -8.04
N CYS A 87 5.98 7.92 -6.88
CA CYS A 87 5.44 9.27 -6.69
C CYS A 87 4.05 9.47 -7.33
N ILE A 88 3.20 8.45 -7.27
CA ILE A 88 1.81 8.49 -7.76
C ILE A 88 0.87 7.93 -6.69
N ILE A 89 -0.35 8.46 -6.61
CA ILE A 89 -1.39 7.98 -5.70
C ILE A 89 -2.77 8.26 -6.31
N LYS A 90 -3.77 7.41 -6.02
CA LYS A 90 -5.15 7.68 -6.45
C LYS A 90 -5.66 8.92 -5.71
N LYS A 91 -6.30 9.83 -6.43
CA LYS A 91 -6.97 11.00 -5.84
C LYS A 91 -7.96 10.60 -4.74
N SER A 92 -8.72 9.53 -4.96
CA SER A 92 -9.67 9.00 -3.96
C SER A 92 -8.97 8.60 -2.65
N THR A 93 -7.84 7.90 -2.75
CA THR A 93 -7.05 7.47 -1.59
C THR A 93 -6.44 8.66 -0.88
N PHE A 94 -5.83 9.59 -1.63
CA PHE A 94 -5.23 10.80 -1.08
C PHE A 94 -6.25 11.64 -0.28
N LEU A 95 -7.43 11.92 -0.86
CA LEU A 95 -8.46 12.69 -0.18
C LEU A 95 -8.98 12.00 1.09
N ARG A 96 -9.11 10.66 1.08
CA ARG A 96 -9.50 9.89 2.28
C ARG A 96 -8.43 9.94 3.36
N LEU A 97 -7.16 9.84 3.00
CA LEU A 97 -6.05 9.97 3.96
C LEU A 97 -6.02 11.37 4.60
N GLN A 98 -6.25 12.42 3.80
CA GLN A 98 -6.36 13.78 4.34
C GLN A 98 -7.54 13.92 5.30
N LEU A 99 -8.71 13.34 4.95
CA LEU A 99 -9.88 13.35 5.82
C LEU A 99 -9.60 12.63 7.15
N LEU A 100 -8.96 11.46 7.11
CA LEU A 100 -8.61 10.66 8.28
C LEU A 100 -7.56 11.31 9.20
N ALA A 101 -6.94 12.41 8.75
CA ALA A 101 -6.04 13.23 9.56
C ALA A 101 -6.73 14.42 10.24
N THR A 102 -8.03 14.64 9.99
CA THR A 102 -8.79 15.73 10.61
C THR A 102 -9.40 15.31 11.95
N GLU A 103 -9.53 16.25 12.89
CA GLU A 103 -10.12 16.00 14.22
C GLU A 103 -11.48 15.28 14.17
N PRO A 104 -12.44 15.62 13.29
CA PRO A 104 -13.75 14.96 13.27
C PRO A 104 -13.73 13.52 12.75
N PHE A 105 -12.68 13.10 12.04
CA PHE A 105 -12.59 11.79 11.38
C PHE A 105 -11.27 11.08 11.65
N ARG A 106 -10.59 11.44 12.74
CA ARG A 106 -9.23 10.96 13.04
C ARG A 106 -9.19 9.43 13.01
N LEU A 107 -8.21 8.86 12.31
CA LEU A 107 -8.07 7.42 12.12
C LEU A 107 -8.17 6.62 13.43
N SER A 108 -7.57 7.12 14.52
CA SER A 108 -7.61 6.47 15.83
C SER A 108 -9.01 6.35 16.40
N ASP A 109 -9.85 7.36 16.19
CA ASP A 109 -11.17 7.45 16.80
C ASP A 109 -12.15 6.55 16.04
N VAL A 110 -12.12 6.62 14.69
CA VAL A 110 -12.97 5.77 13.83
C VAL A 110 -12.60 4.29 13.93
N MET A 111 -11.30 3.96 14.07
CA MET A 111 -10.87 2.56 14.26
C MET A 111 -11.28 2.03 15.64
N ARG A 112 -11.18 2.86 16.69
CA ARG A 112 -11.61 2.47 18.04
C ARG A 112 -13.10 2.18 18.07
N GLU A 113 -13.92 3.01 17.44
CA GLU A 113 -15.36 2.81 17.34
C GLU A 113 -15.69 1.53 16.56
N SER A 114 -15.06 1.33 15.39
CA SER A 114 -15.31 0.16 14.54
C SER A 114 -14.92 -1.18 15.18
N LEU A 115 -13.95 -1.18 16.11
CA LEU A 115 -13.44 -2.39 16.78
C LEU A 115 -14.07 -2.61 18.16
N ALA A 116 -14.98 -1.75 18.60
CA ALA A 116 -15.60 -1.85 19.93
C ALA A 116 -16.73 -2.91 20.01
N SER A 117 -17.04 -3.58 18.90
CA SER A 117 -18.09 -4.62 18.79
C SER A 117 -17.55 -6.03 18.79
#